data_AF-A4BYI2-F1
#
_entry.id   AF-A4BYI2-F1
#
_cell.length_a   1.000
_cell.length_b   1.000
_cell.length_c   1.000
_cell.angle_alpha   90.00
_cell.angle_beta   90.00
_cell.angle_gamma   90.00
#
_symmetry.space_group_name_H-M   'P 1'
#
loop_
_entity.id
_entity.type
_entity.pdbx_description
1 polymer ?
#
loop_
_entity_poly.entity_id
_entity_poly.type
_entity_poly.pdbx_seq_one_letter_code
_entity_poly.pdbx_strand_id
1 'polypeptide(L)'
;MKKTYFSLTGFIILISINYILSNYTKQDITGSLNNIDFYKIIKQSLQPQLVFLLIIFFSRENIKAPIFSMFMFGYIIIELILRYFNGKEIIEYNYAIGMALGIILVFVIESLKEKFIIKGKQIKNDN
;
A
#
# COMPACT_ATOMS: atom_id res chain seq x y z
N MET A 1 21.46 3.06 -5.39
CA MET A 1 21.21 2.15 -6.53
C MET A 1 20.39 0.92 -6.14
N LYS A 2 20.83 0.01 -5.25
CA LYS A 2 20.04 -1.21 -4.90
C LYS A 2 18.65 -0.94 -4.32
N LYS A 3 18.52 0.06 -3.43
CA LYS A 3 17.23 0.52 -2.87
C LYS A 3 16.26 0.94 -3.98
N THR A 4 16.75 1.68 -4.95
CA THR A 4 16.02 2.21 -6.11
C THR A 4 15.50 1.09 -7.01
N TYR A 5 16.29 0.04 -7.23
CA TYR A 5 15.84 -1.12 -8.01
C TYR A 5 14.80 -1.95 -7.29
N PHE A 6 14.98 -2.22 -5.98
CA PHE A 6 13.95 -2.91 -5.19
C PHE A 6 12.63 -2.16 -5.22
N SER A 7 12.65 -0.85 -4.99
CA SER A 7 11.44 -0.04 -4.98
C SER A 7 10.79 0.05 -6.37
N LEU A 8 11.58 0.20 -7.44
CA LEU A 8 11.07 0.24 -8.81
C LEU A 8 10.42 -1.10 -9.21
N THR A 9 11.10 -2.22 -8.97
CA THR A 9 10.56 -3.55 -9.29
C THR A 9 9.28 -3.83 -8.51
N GLY A 10 9.29 -3.56 -7.20
CA GLY A 10 8.08 -3.69 -6.38
C GLY A 10 6.93 -2.81 -6.90
N PHE A 11 7.24 -1.57 -7.29
CA PHE A 11 6.24 -0.63 -7.78
C PHE A 11 5.60 -1.10 -9.09
N ILE A 12 6.40 -1.58 -10.05
CA ILE A 12 5.90 -2.14 -11.32
C ILE A 12 4.99 -3.36 -11.08
N ILE A 13 5.38 -4.25 -10.17
CA ILE A 13 4.57 -5.42 -9.80
C ILE A 13 3.22 -5.00 -9.22
N LEU A 14 3.22 -4.08 -8.24
CA LEU A 14 1.98 -3.64 -7.60
C LEU A 14 1.05 -2.88 -8.57
N ILE A 15 1.60 -2.08 -9.51
CA ILE A 15 0.80 -1.46 -10.58
C ILE A 15 0.14 -2.52 -11.46
N SER A 16 0.89 -3.56 -11.83
CA SER A 16 0.36 -4.65 -12.66
C SER A 16 -0.78 -5.39 -11.95
N ILE A 17 -0.61 -5.69 -10.66
CA ILE A 17 -1.67 -6.29 -9.84
C ILE A 17 -2.88 -5.36 -9.74
N ASN A 18 -2.67 -4.06 -9.51
CA ASN A 18 -3.75 -3.07 -9.44
C ASN A 18 -4.54 -2.95 -10.75
N TYR A 19 -3.84 -3.03 -11.89
CA TYR A 19 -4.46 -3.04 -13.21
C TYR A 19 -5.36 -4.28 -13.39
N ILE A 20 -4.85 -5.48 -13.05
CA ILE A 20 -5.61 -6.73 -13.12
C ILE A 20 -6.85 -6.66 -12.23
N LEU A 21 -6.70 -6.24 -10.96
CA LEU A 21 -7.81 -6.09 -10.01
C LEU A 21 -8.84 -5.05 -10.47
N SER A 22 -8.44 -4.05 -11.25
CA SER A 22 -9.36 -3.06 -11.79
C SER A 22 -10.36 -3.65 -12.79
N ASN A 23 -10.04 -4.78 -13.42
CA ASN A 23 -10.99 -5.48 -14.29
C ASN A 23 -12.02 -6.27 -13.47
N TYR A 24 -11.60 -6.89 -12.36
CA TYR A 24 -12.50 -7.64 -11.47
C TYR A 24 -13.40 -6.75 -10.60
N THR A 25 -12.90 -5.59 -10.18
CA THR A 25 -13.67 -4.64 -9.35
C THR A 25 -14.71 -3.82 -10.13
N LYS A 26 -14.73 -3.91 -11.47
CA LYS A 26 -15.73 -3.25 -12.32
C LYS A 26 -17.05 -4.03 -12.44
N GLN A 27 -17.09 -5.29 -12.01
CA GLN A 27 -18.11 -6.23 -12.45
C GLN A 27 -19.35 -6.43 -11.55
N ASP A 28 -19.53 -5.71 -10.44
CA ASP A 28 -20.76 -5.81 -9.62
C ASP A 28 -21.20 -4.46 -9.06
N ILE A 29 -22.22 -3.86 -9.69
CA ILE A 29 -22.85 -2.59 -9.26
C ILE A 29 -24.26 -2.81 -8.66
N THR A 30 -24.79 -4.03 -8.64
CA THR A 30 -26.11 -4.30 -8.05
C THR A 30 -26.03 -5.32 -6.92
N GLY A 31 -25.57 -4.89 -5.74
CA GLY A 31 -25.63 -5.74 -4.56
C GLY A 31 -24.92 -5.19 -3.33
N SER A 32 -25.62 -4.37 -2.55
CA SER A 32 -25.32 -4.06 -1.14
C SER A 32 -24.00 -3.30 -0.85
N LEU A 33 -24.15 -2.02 -0.49
CA LEU A 33 -23.08 -1.12 -0.01
C LEU A 33 -22.40 -1.55 1.31
N ASN A 34 -22.76 -2.71 1.88
CA ASN A 34 -22.20 -3.27 3.12
C ASN A 34 -21.74 -4.72 3.00
N ASN A 35 -21.71 -5.30 1.80
CA ASN A 35 -21.10 -6.60 1.61
C ASN A 35 -19.57 -6.46 1.60
N ILE A 36 -18.92 -7.34 2.36
CA ILE A 36 -17.47 -7.49 2.35
C ILE A 36 -17.07 -7.94 0.93
N ASP A 37 -16.36 -7.08 0.22
CA ASP A 37 -15.88 -7.33 -1.14
C ASP A 37 -14.37 -7.49 -1.08
N PHE A 38 -13.93 -8.73 -1.13
CA PHE A 38 -12.52 -9.09 -0.99
C PHE A 38 -11.64 -8.46 -2.08
N TYR A 39 -12.13 -8.36 -3.32
CA TYR A 39 -11.37 -7.74 -4.41
C TYR A 39 -11.21 -6.25 -4.20
N LYS A 40 -12.25 -5.55 -3.71
CA LYS A 40 -12.15 -4.14 -3.31
C LYS A 40 -11.17 -3.96 -2.17
N ILE A 41 -11.24 -4.79 -1.12
CA ILE A 41 -10.31 -4.74 0.01
C ILE A 41 -8.86 -4.87 -0.45
N ILE A 42 -8.55 -5.90 -1.26
CA ILE A 42 -7.19 -6.08 -1.80
C ILE A 42 -6.77 -4.85 -2.60
N LYS A 43 -7.63 -4.36 -3.50
CA LYS A 43 -7.32 -3.20 -4.33
C LYS A 43 -6.99 -1.96 -3.50
N GLN A 44 -7.77 -1.69 -2.45
CA GLN A 44 -7.54 -0.56 -1.56
C GLN A 44 -6.24 -0.76 -0.75
N SER A 45 -5.91 -2.00 -0.36
CA SER A 45 -4.66 -2.31 0.34
C SER A 45 -3.39 -2.04 -0.46
N LEU A 46 -3.47 -1.94 -1.79
CA LEU A 46 -2.32 -1.62 -2.62
C LEU A 46 -1.89 -0.15 -2.49
N GLN A 47 -2.79 0.76 -2.12
CA GLN A 47 -2.49 2.19 -2.11
C GLN A 47 -1.37 2.56 -1.12
N PRO A 48 -1.42 2.17 0.17
CA PRO A 48 -0.34 2.50 1.10
C PRO A 48 1.00 1.91 0.66
N GLN A 49 0.99 0.71 0.05
CA GLN A 49 2.19 0.03 -0.44
C GLN A 49 2.83 0.79 -1.61
N LEU A 50 2.02 1.22 -2.59
CA LEU A 50 2.46 2.01 -3.74
C LEU A 50 3.06 3.35 -3.29
N VAL A 51 2.38 4.05 -2.39
CA VAL A 51 2.86 5.33 -1.83
C VAL A 51 4.18 5.13 -1.08
N PHE A 52 4.28 4.09 -0.26
CA PHE A 52 5.52 3.79 0.47
C PHE A 52 6.70 3.51 -0.47
N LEU A 53 6.48 2.71 -1.52
CA LEU A 53 7.52 2.41 -2.51
C LEU A 53 7.94 3.64 -3.31
N LEU A 54 7.00 4.53 -3.67
CA LEU A 54 7.30 5.81 -4.32
C LEU A 54 8.17 6.69 -3.44
N ILE A 55 7.80 6.83 -2.16
CA ILE A 55 8.58 7.64 -1.22
C ILE A 55 9.98 7.04 -1.06
N ILE A 56 10.11 5.72 -0.93
CA ILE A 56 11.42 5.06 -0.87
C ILE A 56 12.24 5.30 -2.15
N PHE A 57 11.60 5.31 -3.32
CA PHE A 57 12.25 5.50 -4.61
C PHE A 57 12.81 6.92 -4.76
N PHE A 58 12.03 7.95 -4.42
CA PHE A 58 12.43 9.35 -4.56
C PHE A 58 13.21 9.89 -3.35
N SER A 59 13.00 9.33 -2.16
CA SER A 59 13.66 9.82 -0.95
C SER A 59 15.11 9.42 -0.89
N ARG A 60 15.96 10.42 -0.64
CA ARG A 60 17.37 10.23 -0.31
C ARG A 60 17.53 9.49 1.02
N GLU A 61 16.56 9.61 1.92
CA GLU A 61 16.57 9.00 3.24
C GLU A 61 15.71 7.74 3.31
N ASN A 62 16.06 6.84 4.23
CA ASN A 62 15.27 5.65 4.52
C ASN A 62 14.15 6.00 5.50
N ILE A 63 12.95 6.23 4.96
CA ILE A 63 11.76 6.28 5.80
C ILE A 63 11.46 4.87 6.32
N LYS A 64 11.20 4.79 7.64
CA LYS A 64 10.81 3.57 8.33
C LYS A 64 9.30 3.36 8.28
N ALA A 65 8.86 2.11 8.18
CA ALA A 65 7.45 1.74 8.16
C ALA A 65 6.66 2.32 9.35
N PRO A 66 7.12 2.28 10.62
CA PRO A 66 6.36 2.86 11.73
C PRO A 66 6.00 4.33 11.55
N ILE A 67 6.95 5.14 11.08
CA ILE A 67 6.75 6.59 10.86
C ILE A 67 5.74 6.78 9.72
N PHE A 68 5.94 6.09 8.59
CA PHE A 68 5.01 6.14 7.46
C PHE A 68 3.59 5.72 7.85
N SER A 69 3.46 4.62 8.59
CA SER A 69 2.18 4.09 9.07
C SER A 69 1.45 5.07 9.96
N MET A 70 2.15 5.79 10.83
CA MET A 70 1.55 6.84 11.66
C MET A 70 0.97 7.98 10.81
N PHE A 71 1.72 8.45 9.80
CA PHE A 71 1.22 9.45 8.86
C PHE A 71 0.02 8.97 8.05
N MET A 72 0.08 7.76 7.50
CA MET A 72 -1.02 7.17 6.74
C MET A 72 -2.27 6.97 7.59
N PHE A 73 -2.12 6.57 8.85
CA PHE A 73 -3.24 6.41 9.77
C PHE A 73 -3.94 7.75 10.03
N GLY A 74 -3.17 8.82 10.28
CA GLY A 74 -3.71 10.17 10.40
C GLY A 74 -4.43 10.62 9.13
N TYR A 75 -3.85 10.36 7.96
CA TYR A 75 -4.47 10.63 6.66
C TYR A 75 -5.82 9.90 6.50
N ILE A 76 -5.89 8.60 6.82
CA ILE A 76 -7.13 7.81 6.73
C ILE A 76 -8.22 8.39 7.65
N ILE A 77 -7.87 8.75 8.89
CA ILE A 77 -8.83 9.36 9.83
C ILE A 77 -9.39 10.65 9.26
N ILE A 78 -8.52 11.55 8.79
CA ILE A 78 -8.96 12.83 8.21
C ILE A 78 -9.85 12.60 6.99
N GLU A 79 -9.48 11.66 6.11
CA GLU A 79 -10.28 11.34 4.92
C GLU A 79 -11.66 10.79 5.29
N LEU A 80 -11.75 9.89 6.27
CA LEU A 80 -13.01 9.34 6.75
C LEU A 80 -13.91 10.43 7.36
N ILE A 81 -13.33 11.33 8.15
CA ILE A 81 -14.03 12.49 8.71
C ILE A 81 -14.58 13.39 7.58
N LEU A 82 -13.75 13.73 6.60
CA LEU A 82 -14.17 14.57 5.47
C LEU A 82 -15.26 13.90 4.62
N ARG A 83 -15.19 12.59 4.42
CA ARG A 83 -16.24 11.83 3.71
C ARG A 83 -17.57 11.90 4.46
N TYR A 84 -17.54 11.72 5.77
CA TYR A 84 -18.72 11.81 6.62
C TYR A 84 -19.39 13.19 6.53
N PHE A 85 -18.60 14.27 6.64
CA PHE A 85 -19.13 15.64 6.55
C PHE A 85 -19.56 16.08 5.14
N ASN A 86 -19.08 15.42 4.09
CA ASN A 86 -19.48 15.67 2.69
C ASN A 86 -20.72 14.87 2.25
N GLY A 87 -21.57 14.43 3.19
CA GLY A 87 -22.84 13.78 2.88
C GLY A 87 -22.72 12.32 2.43
N LYS A 88 -21.54 11.69 2.56
CA LYS A 88 -21.40 10.23 2.49
C LYS A 88 -21.60 9.68 3.89
N GLU A 89 -22.86 9.56 4.31
CA GLU A 89 -23.23 9.11 5.66
C GLU A 89 -22.78 7.67 5.97
N ILE A 90 -22.42 6.90 4.94
CA ILE A 90 -21.98 5.51 5.06
C ILE A 90 -20.46 5.43 4.92
N ILE A 91 -19.81 4.91 5.96
CA ILE A 91 -18.39 4.57 5.94
C ILE A 91 -18.20 3.34 5.03
N GLU A 92 -17.38 3.47 3.99
CA GLU A 92 -17.04 2.37 3.10
C GLU A 92 -16.09 1.38 3.80
N TYR A 93 -16.63 0.35 4.47
CA TYR A 93 -15.83 -0.59 5.26
C TYR A 93 -14.73 -1.29 4.45
N ASN A 94 -14.99 -1.62 3.19
CA ASN A 94 -14.00 -2.21 2.28
C ASN A 94 -12.77 -1.29 2.10
N TYR A 95 -12.97 0.03 2.06
CA TYR A 95 -11.88 1.02 2.00
C TYR A 95 -11.08 1.02 3.31
N ALA A 96 -11.74 1.19 4.45
CA ALA A 96 -11.06 1.26 5.75
C ALA A 96 -10.26 -0.01 6.06
N ILE A 97 -10.85 -1.20 5.85
CA ILE A 97 -10.19 -2.49 6.04
C ILE A 97 -9.02 -2.64 5.07
N GLY A 98 -9.22 -2.31 3.79
CA GLY A 98 -8.16 -2.39 2.78
C GLY A 98 -6.96 -1.50 3.13
N MET A 99 -7.19 -0.25 3.51
CA MET A 99 -6.12 0.68 3.89
C MET A 99 -5.36 0.20 5.13
N ALA A 100 -6.06 -0.33 6.14
CA ALA A 100 -5.42 -0.90 7.34
C ALA A 100 -4.54 -2.11 6.99
N LEU A 101 -5.03 -3.02 6.14
CA LEU A 101 -4.24 -4.15 5.63
C LEU A 101 -3.02 -3.67 4.82
N GLY A 102 -3.19 -2.63 4.00
CA GLY A 102 -2.11 -2.02 3.24
C GLY A 102 -1.00 -1.47 4.13
N ILE A 103 -1.36 -0.83 5.25
CA ILE A 103 -0.41 -0.36 6.27
C ILE A 103 0.37 -1.54 6.88
N ILE A 104 -0.31 -2.65 7.22
CA ILE A 104 0.35 -3.85 7.76
C ILE A 104 1.35 -4.40 6.74
N LEU A 105 0.98 -4.47 5.47
CA LEU A 105 1.84 -4.98 4.39
C LEU A 105 3.07 -4.09 4.13
N VAL A 106 3.03 -2.81 4.47
CA VAL A 106 4.21 -1.93 4.40
C VAL A 106 5.34 -2.41 5.32
N PHE A 107 5.02 -2.95 6.50
CA PHE A 107 6.04 -3.54 7.39
C PHE A 107 6.70 -4.78 6.77
N VAL A 108 5.92 -5.57 6.01
CA VAL A 108 6.44 -6.72 5.26
C VAL A 108 7.39 -6.24 4.15
N ILE A 109 6.99 -5.23 3.39
CA ILE A 109 7.84 -4.62 2.33
C ILE A 109 9.15 -4.10 2.91
N GLU A 110 9.11 -3.42 4.07
CA GLU A 110 10.32 -2.95 4.75
C GLU A 110 11.24 -4.11 5.16
N SER A 111 10.68 -5.16 5.77
CA SER A 111 11.45 -6.34 6.17
C SER A 111 12.12 -7.03 4.97
N LEU A 112 11.41 -7.11 3.84
CA LEU A 112 11.96 -7.64 2.59
C LEU A 112 13.09 -6.76 2.06
N LYS A 113 12.87 -5.44 1.99
CA LYS A 113 13.87 -4.44 1.57
C LYS A 113 15.17 -4.63 2.34
N GLU A 114 15.11 -4.75 3.67
CA GLU A 114 16.29 -4.93 4.51
C GLU A 114 17.04 -6.23 4.19
N LYS A 115 16.32 -7.36 4.05
CA LYS A 115 16.91 -8.65 3.66
C LYS A 115 17.62 -8.57 2.29
N PHE A 116 17.00 -7.94 1.30
CA PHE A 116 17.60 -7.78 -0.03
C PHE A 116 18.86 -6.89 -0.01
N ILE A 117 18.85 -5.83 0.80
CA ILE A 117 20.01 -4.94 0.94
C ILE A 117 21.16 -5.64 1.65
N ILE A 118 20.90 -6.37 2.75
CA ILE A 118 21.92 -7.08 3.53
C ILE A 118 22.56 -8.20 2.72
N LYS A 119 21.76 -9.06 2.08
CA LYS A 119 22.25 -10.15 1.22
C LYS A 119 23.10 -9.60 0.07
N GLY A 120 22.73 -8.44 -0.46
CA GLY A 120 23.51 -7.75 -1.48
C GLY A 120 24.83 -7.14 -1.00
N LYS A 121 25.04 -6.93 0.31
CA LYS A 121 26.33 -6.48 0.86
C LYS A 121 27.30 -7.64 1.08
N GLN A 122 26.82 -8.80 1.55
CA GLN A 122 27.65 -10.00 1.75
C GLN A 122 28.29 -10.48 0.44
N ILE A 123 27.51 -10.61 -0.63
CA ILE A 123 28.00 -11.01 -1.97
C ILE A 123 29.10 -10.06 -2.50
N LYS A 124 29.16 -8.80 -2.03
CA LYS A 124 30.17 -7.83 -2.45
C LYS A 124 31.47 -7.90 -1.65
N ASN A 125 31.46 -8.51 -0.47
CA ASN A 125 32.64 -8.69 0.36
C ASN A 125 33.33 -10.05 0.13
N ASP A 126 32.63 -10.99 -0.51
CA ASP A 126 33.15 -12.33 -0.85
C ASP A 126 33.75 -12.41 -2.28
N ASN A 127 33.81 -11.28 -3.00
CA ASN A 127 34.43 -11.11 -4.33
C ASN A 127 35.52 -10.04 -4.25
#